data_AF-A0A6I7N5Y2-F1
#
_entry.id   AF-A0A6I7N5Y2-F1
#
_cell.length_a   1.000
_cell.length_b   1.000
_cell.length_c   1.000
_cell.angle_alpha   90.00
_cell.angle_beta   90.00
_cell.angle_gamma   90.00
#
_symmetry.space_group_name_H-M   'P 1'
#
loop_
_entity.id
_entity.type
_entity.pdbx_description
1 polymer ?
#
loop_
_entity_poly.entity_id
_entity_poly.type
_entity_poly.pdbx_seq_one_letter_code
_entity_poly.pdbx_strand_id
1 'polypeptide(L)'
;MENDFMVVRSPLSLVKLKNQEGDFNSAIRYLKSSINTADIDFGGNFYLSLIYKKLSLAYEGSNNVQKSFESFKKYHELTQLIFNAEADQRLTELQTEMEVNQKESTILLQKAKLREQGTIQLFILALTSLMIIFLFFFIWIFCV
;
A
#
# COMPACT_ATOMS: atom_id res chain seq x y z
N MET A 1 -6.63 17.03 -0.82
CA MET A 1 -6.25 16.32 0.42
C MET A 1 -6.52 17.14 1.69
N GLU A 2 -6.31 18.47 1.70
CA GLU A 2 -6.65 19.34 2.86
C GLU A 2 -8.17 19.49 3.12
N ASN A 3 -8.98 19.48 2.05
CA ASN A 3 -10.42 19.75 2.13
C ASN A 3 -11.20 18.64 2.86
N ASP A 4 -10.94 17.37 2.55
CA ASP A 4 -11.65 16.24 3.19
C ASP A 4 -11.35 16.13 4.69
N PHE A 5 -10.14 16.52 5.10
CA PHE A 5 -9.74 16.54 6.50
C PHE A 5 -10.49 17.60 7.31
N MET A 6 -10.79 18.77 6.71
CA MET A 6 -11.57 19.83 7.34
C MET A 6 -13.07 19.53 7.36
N VAL A 7 -13.60 18.90 6.30
CA VAL A 7 -15.03 18.54 6.19
C VAL A 7 -15.46 17.53 7.27
N VAL A 8 -14.53 16.72 7.79
CA VAL A 8 -14.84 15.66 8.77
C VAL A 8 -14.54 16.04 10.22
N ARG A 9 -13.49 16.83 10.49
CA ARG A 9 -13.17 17.26 11.88
C ARG A 9 -14.23 18.20 12.46
N SER A 10 -14.86 19.03 11.65
CA SER A 10 -15.86 20.00 12.10
C SER A 10 -17.13 19.30 12.63
N PRO A 11 -17.80 18.40 11.87
CA PRO A 11 -18.97 17.66 12.35
C PRO A 11 -18.65 16.74 13.54
N LEU A 12 -17.49 16.09 13.55
CA LEU A 12 -17.06 15.20 14.65
C LEU A 12 -16.95 15.93 16.00
N SER A 13 -16.43 17.17 15.96
CA SER A 13 -16.29 18.04 17.13
C SER A 13 -17.65 18.60 17.55
N LEU A 14 -18.49 18.97 16.57
CA LEU A 14 -19.85 19.47 16.81
C LEU A 14 -20.76 18.42 17.45
N VAL A 15 -20.68 17.16 17.04
CA VAL A 15 -21.49 16.06 17.63
C VAL A 15 -21.05 15.77 19.06
N LYS A 16 -19.74 15.87 19.36
CA LYS A 16 -19.25 15.74 20.74
C LYS A 16 -19.82 16.86 21.63
N LEU A 17 -19.85 18.10 21.11
CA LEU A 17 -20.44 19.25 21.79
C LEU A 17 -21.97 19.12 21.95
N LYS A 18 -22.68 18.75 20.88
CA LYS A 18 -24.14 18.61 20.86
C LYS A 18 -24.64 17.46 21.72
N ASN A 19 -23.87 16.37 21.82
CA ASN A 19 -24.15 15.31 22.79
C ASN A 19 -23.95 15.77 24.24
N GLN A 20 -23.05 16.71 24.49
CA GLN A 20 -22.86 17.33 25.81
C GLN A 20 -23.94 18.39 26.12
N GLU A 21 -24.46 19.06 25.10
CA GLU A 21 -25.58 20.01 25.20
C GLU A 21 -26.97 19.34 25.26
N GLY A 22 -27.07 18.03 24.99
CA GLY A 22 -28.33 17.29 24.94
C GLY A 22 -29.16 17.50 23.65
N ASP A 23 -28.64 18.21 22.66
CA ASP A 23 -29.31 18.50 21.38
C ASP A 23 -28.95 17.47 20.31
N PHE A 24 -29.38 16.23 20.56
CA PHE A 24 -29.11 15.07 19.71
C PHE A 24 -29.79 15.17 18.34
N ASN A 25 -30.96 15.82 18.25
CA ASN A 25 -31.73 15.95 17.00
C ASN A 25 -31.02 16.82 15.97
N SER A 26 -30.40 17.92 16.39
CA SER A 26 -29.60 18.76 15.48
C SER A 26 -28.36 18.03 14.98
N ALA A 27 -27.68 17.28 15.86
CA ALA A 27 -26.54 16.45 15.50
C ALA A 27 -26.89 15.41 14.42
N ILE A 28 -28.02 14.70 14.58
CA ILE A 28 -28.51 13.71 13.60
C ILE A 28 -28.75 14.35 12.23
N ARG A 29 -29.37 15.54 12.20
CA ARG A 29 -29.67 16.26 10.94
C ARG A 29 -28.40 16.68 10.20
N TYR A 30 -27.42 17.24 10.91
CA TYR A 30 -26.13 17.62 10.31
C TYR A 30 -25.36 16.40 9.78
N LEU A 31 -25.33 15.31 10.55
CA LEU A 31 -24.69 14.06 10.12
C LEU A 31 -25.35 13.48 8.88
N LYS A 32 -26.69 13.47 8.81
CA LYS A 32 -27.43 13.00 7.61
C LYS A 32 -27.15 13.84 6.36
N SER A 33 -27.03 15.17 6.50
CA SER A 33 -26.68 16.03 5.37
C SER A 33 -25.26 15.74 4.85
N SER A 34 -24.34 15.42 5.77
CA SER A 34 -22.94 15.11 5.44
C SER A 34 -22.81 13.79 4.67
N ILE A 35 -23.70 12.82 4.93
CA ILE A 35 -23.75 11.54 4.17
C ILE A 35 -24.01 11.80 2.68
N ASN A 36 -24.92 12.71 2.33
CA ASN A 36 -25.24 13.02 0.94
C ASN A 36 -24.12 13.74 0.19
N THR A 37 -23.15 14.30 0.90
CA THR A 37 -22.00 15.03 0.32
C THR A 37 -20.74 14.17 0.30
N ALA A 38 -20.73 13.04 1.00
CA ALA A 38 -19.59 12.13 1.04
C ALA A 38 -19.54 11.35 -0.29
N ASP A 39 -18.57 11.68 -1.13
CA ASP A 39 -18.28 10.96 -2.38
C ASP A 39 -17.78 9.53 -2.07
N ILE A 40 -18.16 8.55 -2.89
CA ILE A 40 -17.98 7.11 -2.65
C ILE A 40 -16.56 6.64 -3.09
N ASP A 41 -15.56 7.50 -2.97
CA ASP A 41 -14.18 7.10 -3.22
C ASP A 41 -13.57 6.41 -1.99
N PHE A 42 -12.38 5.79 -2.13
CA PHE A 42 -11.73 4.99 -1.08
C PHE A 42 -11.62 5.73 0.27
N GLY A 43 -11.40 7.05 0.27
CA GLY A 43 -11.46 7.90 1.46
C GLY A 43 -12.89 8.13 1.99
N GLY A 44 -13.87 8.15 1.10
CA GLY A 44 -15.30 8.25 1.39
C GLY A 44 -15.82 7.16 2.31
N ASN A 45 -15.46 5.89 2.11
CA ASN A 45 -15.89 4.79 2.97
C ASN A 45 -15.41 4.94 4.42
N PHE A 46 -14.16 5.39 4.62
CA PHE A 46 -13.62 5.70 5.93
C PHE A 46 -14.41 6.82 6.62
N TYR A 47 -14.69 7.91 5.90
CA TYR A 47 -15.48 9.02 6.43
C TYR A 47 -16.92 8.63 6.72
N LEU A 48 -17.53 7.82 5.86
CA LEU A 48 -18.87 7.28 6.03
C LEU A 48 -18.95 6.42 7.30
N SER A 49 -17.93 5.59 7.57
CA SER A 49 -17.85 4.78 8.79
C SER A 49 -17.87 5.67 10.06
N LEU A 50 -17.09 6.76 10.07
CA LEU A 50 -17.03 7.70 11.18
C LEU A 50 -18.38 8.42 11.40
N ILE A 51 -19.06 8.79 10.33
CA ILE A 51 -20.39 9.43 10.38
C ILE A 51 -21.41 8.47 10.99
N TYR A 52 -21.45 7.21 10.55
CA TYR A 52 -22.38 6.20 11.10
C TYR A 52 -22.10 5.88 12.58
N LYS A 53 -20.84 5.86 13.00
CA LYS A 53 -20.46 5.71 14.41
C LYS A 53 -21.00 6.86 15.26
N LYS A 54 -20.94 8.09 14.76
CA LYS A 54 -21.48 9.27 15.46
C LYS A 54 -23.00 9.32 15.47
N LEU A 55 -23.65 8.87 14.39
CA LEU A 55 -25.11 8.71 14.36
C LEU A 55 -25.58 7.72 15.41
N SER A 56 -24.88 6.60 15.58
CA SER A 56 -25.19 5.62 16.64
C SER A 56 -25.16 6.27 18.03
N LEU A 57 -24.08 6.98 18.36
CA LEU A 57 -23.97 7.69 19.65
C LEU A 57 -25.02 8.79 19.84
N ALA A 58 -25.38 9.52 18.77
CA ALA A 58 -26.43 10.53 18.84
C ALA A 58 -27.83 9.90 19.02
N TYR A 59 -28.09 8.77 18.37
CA TYR A 59 -29.33 8.03 18.53
C TYR A 59 -29.45 7.41 19.93
N GLU A 60 -28.37 6.89 20.50
CA GLU A 60 -28.30 6.46 21.90
C GLU A 60 -28.65 7.60 22.86
N GLY A 61 -28.04 8.78 22.69
CA GLY A 61 -28.36 9.95 23.50
C GLY A 61 -29.82 10.41 23.37
N SER A 62 -30.43 10.21 22.19
CA SER A 62 -31.84 10.50 21.94
C SER A 62 -32.82 9.39 22.39
N ASN A 63 -32.35 8.36 23.12
CA ASN A 63 -33.11 7.16 23.49
C ASN A 63 -33.68 6.36 22.30
N ASN A 64 -33.15 6.56 21.09
CA ASN A 64 -33.54 5.83 19.90
C ASN A 64 -32.62 4.63 19.66
N VAL A 65 -32.76 3.60 20.51
CA VAL A 65 -31.89 2.41 20.49
C VAL A 65 -31.93 1.68 19.14
N GLN A 66 -33.10 1.59 18.50
CA GLN A 66 -33.26 0.95 17.20
C GLN A 66 -32.38 1.59 16.12
N LYS A 67 -32.46 2.93 15.98
CA LYS A 67 -31.65 3.65 14.99
C LYS A 67 -30.18 3.71 15.37
N SER A 68 -29.85 3.64 16.66
CA SER A 68 -28.46 3.48 17.08
C SER A 68 -27.89 2.18 16.55
N PHE A 69 -28.58 1.07 16.81
CA PHE A 69 -28.12 -0.25 16.40
C PHE A 69 -27.98 -0.36 14.88
N GLU A 70 -28.94 0.17 14.11
CA GLU A 70 -28.85 0.23 12.65
C GLU A 70 -27.62 1.01 12.16
N SER A 71 -27.36 2.16 12.79
CA SER A 71 -26.21 3.01 12.46
C SER A 71 -24.89 2.32 12.86
N PHE A 72 -24.86 1.62 13.98
CA PHE A 72 -23.70 0.86 14.44
C PHE A 72 -23.39 -0.32 13.52
N LYS A 73 -24.42 -1.05 13.06
CA LYS A 73 -24.27 -2.12 12.08
C LYS A 73 -23.64 -1.61 10.79
N LYS A 74 -24.08 -0.46 10.29
CA LYS A 74 -23.50 0.18 9.10
C LYS A 74 -22.05 0.59 9.31
N TYR A 75 -21.71 1.14 10.47
CA TYR A 75 -20.33 1.41 10.84
C TYR A 75 -19.47 0.14 10.83
N HIS A 76 -19.98 -0.95 11.41
CA HIS A 76 -19.26 -2.22 11.46
C HIS A 76 -19.02 -2.80 10.06
N GLU A 77 -20.05 -2.82 9.20
CA GLU A 77 -19.93 -3.24 7.79
C GLU A 77 -18.84 -2.44 7.05
N LEU A 78 -18.85 -1.11 7.16
CA LEU A 78 -17.87 -0.25 6.51
C LEU A 78 -16.46 -0.44 7.07
N THR A 79 -16.33 -0.64 8.38
CA THR A 79 -15.02 -0.87 9.03
C THR A 79 -14.40 -2.19 8.57
N GLN A 80 -15.22 -3.25 8.41
CA GLN A 80 -14.76 -4.52 7.87
C GLN A 80 -14.26 -4.38 6.42
N LEU A 81 -14.98 -3.62 5.60
CA LEU A 81 -14.57 -3.35 4.21
C LEU A 81 -13.25 -2.59 4.13
N ILE A 82 -13.06 -1.55 4.95
CA ILE A 82 -11.82 -0.76 5.01
C ILE A 82 -10.65 -1.64 5.45
N PHE A 83 -10.85 -2.45 6.50
CA PHE A 83 -9.80 -3.29 7.05
C PHE A 83 -9.34 -4.36 6.04
N ASN A 84 -10.28 -4.98 5.34
CA ASN A 84 -9.96 -5.96 4.30
C ASN A 84 -9.23 -5.28 3.12
N ALA A 85 -9.68 -4.11 2.69
CA ALA A 85 -9.04 -3.41 1.58
C ALA A 85 -7.61 -2.93 1.91
N GLU A 86 -7.37 -2.43 3.12
CA GLU A 86 -6.02 -2.04 3.58
C GLU A 86 -5.11 -3.27 3.75
N ALA A 87 -5.65 -4.38 4.24
CA ALA A 87 -4.93 -5.64 4.35
C ALA A 87 -4.56 -6.22 2.97
N ASP A 88 -5.48 -6.20 2.01
CA ASP A 88 -5.24 -6.64 0.64
C ASP A 88 -4.19 -5.77 -0.07
N GLN A 89 -4.24 -4.45 0.14
CA GLN A 89 -3.25 -3.55 -0.43
C GLN A 89 -1.86 -3.81 0.16
N ARG A 90 -1.73 -3.94 1.49
CA ARG A 90 -0.46 -4.28 2.13
C ARG A 90 0.06 -5.64 1.71
N LEU A 91 -0.82 -6.63 1.53
CA LEU A 91 -0.44 -7.95 1.04
C LEU A 91 0.10 -7.88 -0.39
N THR A 92 -0.54 -7.09 -1.25
CA THR A 92 -0.11 -6.87 -2.64
C THR A 92 1.24 -6.14 -2.71
N GLU A 93 1.44 -5.12 -1.87
CA GLU A 93 2.71 -4.41 -1.74
C GLU A 93 3.83 -5.35 -1.27
N LEU A 94 3.58 -6.14 -0.21
CA LEU A 94 4.53 -7.14 0.29
C LEU A 94 4.85 -8.22 -0.76
N GLN A 95 3.86 -8.71 -1.50
CA GLN A 95 4.08 -9.67 -2.59
C GLN A 95 4.94 -9.08 -3.71
N THR A 96 4.68 -7.82 -4.07
CA THR A 96 5.46 -7.09 -5.08
C THR A 96 6.91 -6.90 -4.62
N GLU A 97 7.12 -6.48 -3.37
CA GLU A 97 8.44 -6.30 -2.79
C GLU A 97 9.21 -7.63 -2.73
N MET A 98 8.56 -8.72 -2.33
CA MET A 98 9.17 -10.06 -2.34
C MET A 98 9.56 -10.50 -3.76
N GLU A 99 8.71 -10.27 -4.76
CA GLU A 99 9.00 -10.62 -6.16
C GLU A 99 10.17 -9.82 -6.72
N VAL A 100 10.23 -8.50 -6.42
CA VAL A 100 11.36 -7.63 -6.79
C VAL A 100 12.65 -8.13 -6.13
N ASN A 101 12.63 -8.42 -4.84
CA ASN A 101 13.79 -8.92 -4.10
C ASN A 101 14.31 -10.26 -4.66
N GLN A 102 13.42 -11.18 -5.06
CA GLN A 102 13.82 -12.44 -5.69
C GLN A 102 14.47 -12.23 -7.06
N LYS A 103 13.92 -11.32 -7.88
CA LYS A 103 14.48 -10.96 -9.18
C LYS A 103 15.85 -10.31 -9.03
N GLU A 104 16.01 -9.37 -8.09
CA GLU A 104 17.30 -8.74 -7.81
C GLU A 104 18.35 -9.73 -7.33
N SER A 105 18.00 -10.63 -6.41
CA SER A 105 18.89 -11.70 -5.96
C SER A 105 19.38 -12.58 -7.13
N THR A 106 18.46 -12.93 -8.04
CA THR A 106 18.80 -13.71 -9.24
C THR A 106 19.73 -12.93 -10.18
N ILE A 107 19.47 -11.63 -10.39
CA ILE A 107 20.31 -10.75 -11.21
C ILE A 107 21.71 -10.61 -10.60
N LEU A 108 21.81 -10.47 -9.27
CA LEU A 108 23.10 -10.40 -8.57
C LEU A 108 23.91 -11.68 -8.74
N LEU A 109 23.27 -12.85 -8.59
CA LEU A 109 23.90 -14.15 -8.83
C LEU A 109 24.37 -14.32 -10.27
N GLN A 110 23.56 -13.89 -11.25
CA GLN A 110 23.94 -13.94 -12.66
C GLN A 110 25.11 -12.98 -12.97
N LYS A 111 25.09 -11.76 -12.43
CA LYS A 111 26.19 -10.80 -12.58
C LYS A 111 27.49 -11.31 -11.95
N ALA A 112 27.42 -11.98 -10.80
CA ALA A 112 28.57 -12.60 -10.16
C ALA A 112 29.17 -13.70 -11.05
N LYS A 113 28.33 -14.61 -11.57
CA LYS A 113 28.77 -15.67 -12.52
C LYS A 113 29.37 -15.10 -13.81
N LEU A 114 28.76 -14.05 -14.38
CA LEU A 114 29.27 -13.39 -15.58
C LEU A 114 30.64 -12.73 -15.34
N ARG A 115 30.86 -12.15 -14.15
CA ARG A 115 32.15 -11.55 -13.77
C ARG A 115 33.25 -12.61 -13.63
N GLU A 116 32.93 -13.76 -13.03
CA GLU A 116 33.86 -14.89 -12.96
C GLU A 116 34.17 -15.45 -14.36
N GLN A 117 33.15 -15.67 -15.19
CA GLN A 117 33.33 -16.18 -16.55
C GLN A 117 34.13 -15.22 -17.43
N GLY A 118 33.89 -13.92 -17.36
CA GLY A 118 34.64 -12.92 -18.14
C GLY A 118 36.13 -12.91 -17.79
N THR A 119 36.46 -13.12 -16.51
CA THR A 119 37.86 -13.21 -16.06
C THR A 119 38.53 -14.47 -16.61
N ILE A 120 37.85 -15.63 -16.54
CA ILE A 120 38.37 -16.90 -17.06
C ILE A 120 38.53 -16.85 -18.59
N GLN A 121 37.58 -16.26 -19.31
CA GLN A 121 37.65 -16.11 -20.78
C GLN A 121 38.86 -15.27 -21.22
N LEU A 122 39.16 -14.18 -20.52
CA LEU A 122 40.35 -13.35 -20.78
C LEU A 122 41.66 -14.14 -20.59
N PHE A 123 41.76 -14.94 -19.53
CA PHE A 123 42.93 -15.81 -19.32
C PHE A 123 43.08 -16.87 -20.41
N ILE A 124 41.98 -17.51 -20.83
CA ILE A 124 42.01 -18.49 -21.92
C ILE A 124 42.45 -17.83 -23.23
N LEU A 125 41.89 -16.67 -23.59
CA LEU A 125 42.27 -15.95 -24.81
C LEU A 125 43.77 -15.57 -24.81
N ALA A 126 44.29 -15.10 -23.67
CA ALA A 126 45.70 -14.78 -23.52
C ALA A 126 46.60 -16.02 -23.67
N LEU A 127 46.22 -17.14 -23.04
CA LEU A 127 46.97 -18.40 -23.11
C LEU A 127 46.97 -18.99 -24.53
N THR A 128 45.81 -18.99 -25.21
CA THR A 128 45.70 -19.45 -26.60
C THR A 128 46.54 -18.58 -27.54
N SER A 129 46.52 -17.26 -27.35
CA SER A 129 47.35 -16.34 -28.15
C SER A 129 48.85 -16.62 -27.96
N LEU A 130 49.28 -16.84 -26.71
CA LEU A 130 50.67 -17.18 -26.39
C LEU A 130 51.11 -18.50 -27.06
N MET A 131 50.27 -19.53 -27.00
CA MET A 131 50.54 -20.82 -27.65
C MET A 131 50.73 -20.69 -29.17
N ILE A 132 49.91 -19.86 -29.83
CA ILE A 132 50.02 -19.63 -31.28
C ILE A 132 51.34 -18.91 -31.63
N ILE A 133 51.72 -17.90 -30.84
CA ILE A 133 52.99 -17.18 -31.03
C ILE A 133 54.18 -18.13 -30.86
N PHE A 134 54.13 -18.99 -29.85
CA PHE A 134 55.18 -19.98 -29.59
C PHE A 134 55.32 -20.99 -30.76
N LEU A 135 54.21 -21.50 -31.27
CA LEU A 135 54.21 -22.38 -32.44
C LEU A 135 54.79 -21.67 -33.68
N PHE A 136 54.42 -20.40 -33.90
CA PHE A 136 54.95 -19.61 -35.01
C PHE A 136 56.47 -19.42 -34.89
N PHE A 137 56.97 -19.15 -33.70
CA PHE A 137 58.41 -19.04 -33.43
C PHE A 137 59.15 -20.36 -33.70
N PHE A 138 58.58 -21.50 -33.28
CA PHE A 138 59.14 -22.82 -33.54
C PHE A 138 59.19 -23.19 -35.02
N ILE A 139 58.18 -22.80 -35.79
CA ILE A 139 58.17 -23.02 -37.24
C ILE A 139 59.23 -22.13 -37.92
N TRP A 140 59.34 -20.88 -37.48
CA TRP A 140 60.31 -19.94 -38.02
C TRP A 140 61.76 -20.39 -37.78
N ILE A 141 62.11 -20.84 -36.56
CA ILE A 141 63.47 -21.27 -36.21
C ILE A 141 63.88 -22.57 -36.92
N PHE A 142 62.95 -23.48 -37.21
CA PHE A 142 63.25 -24.75 -37.87
C PHE A 142 63.33 -24.62 -39.39
N CYS A 143 62.72 -23.57 -39.96
CA CYS A 143 62.71 -23.34 -41.41
C CYS A 143 63.85 -22.44 -41.92
N VAL A 144 64.53 -21.73 -41.01
CA VAL A 144 65.78 -20.96 -41.25
C VAL A 144 66.99 -21.86 -41.05
#